data_AF-C6RGP1-F1
#
_entry.id   AF-C6RGP1-F1
#
_cell.length_a   1.000
_cell.length_b   1.000
_cell.length_c   1.000
_cell.angle_alpha   90.00
_cell.angle_beta   90.00
_cell.angle_gamma   90.00
#
_symmetry.space_group_name_H-M   'P 1'
#
loop_
_entity.id
_entity.type
_entity.pdbx_description
1 polymer ?
#
loop_
_entity_poly.entity_id
_entity_poly.type
_entity_poly.pdbx_seq_one_letter_code
_entity_poly.pdbx_strand_id
1 'polypeptide(L)'
;MENLKWKLSKTLKTAMRQRDIDTFTLAKIAEETYAAAHADGDLDVRQEVFKVIDEYASEVNLEILDLVCQILGSSVKFGDDGDF
;
A
#
# COMPACT_ATOMS: atom_id res chain seq x y z
N MET A 1 4.76 22.65 0.82
CA MET A 1 4.69 21.62 -0.24
C MET A 1 4.03 20.40 0.37
N GLU A 2 2.86 20.01 -0.11
CA GLU A 2 2.34 18.67 0.18
C GLU A 2 3.24 17.67 -0.53
N ASN A 3 3.92 16.81 0.24
CA ASN A 3 4.74 15.73 -0.29
C ASN A 3 3.80 14.65 -0.87
N LEU A 4 4.06 14.18 -2.10
CA LEU A 4 3.28 13.12 -2.75
C LEU A 4 3.11 11.89 -1.85
N LYS A 5 4.16 11.53 -1.10
CA LYS A 5 4.13 10.43 -0.14
C LYS A 5 3.11 10.64 0.99
N TRP A 6 2.96 11.87 1.45
CA TRP A 6 1.96 12.23 2.46
C TRP A 6 0.53 12.15 1.91
N LYS A 7 0.32 12.58 0.65
CA LYS A 7 -0.98 12.41 -0.04
C LYS A 7 -1.34 10.93 -0.17
N LEU A 8 -0.39 10.08 -0.58
CA LEU A 8 -0.58 8.63 -0.68
C LEU A 8 -1.00 8.01 0.65
N SER A 9 -0.19 8.25 1.69
CA SER A 9 -0.44 7.75 3.05
C SER A 9 -1.85 8.12 3.50
N LYS A 10 -2.27 9.38 3.30
CA LYS A 10 -3.63 9.81 3.64
C LYS A 10 -4.71 9.10 2.84
N THR A 11 -4.55 8.94 1.54
CA THR A 11 -5.51 8.24 0.68
C THR A 11 -5.68 6.79 1.13
N LEU A 12 -4.56 6.08 1.33
CA LEU A 12 -4.57 4.69 1.79
C LEU A 12 -5.19 4.55 3.18
N LYS A 13 -4.80 5.39 4.15
CA LYS A 13 -5.39 5.40 5.50
C LYS A 13 -6.89 5.72 5.48
N THR A 14 -7.35 6.55 4.54
CA THR A 14 -8.78 6.83 4.38
C THR A 14 -9.53 5.61 3.83
N ALA A 15 -8.98 4.93 2.82
CA ALA A 15 -9.57 3.72 2.28
C ALA A 15 -9.62 2.59 3.32
N MET A 16 -8.56 2.45 4.12
CA MET A 16 -8.52 1.54 5.28
C MET A 16 -9.66 1.81 6.26
N ARG A 17 -9.88 3.08 6.64
CA ARG A 17 -11.00 3.48 7.53
C ARG A 17 -12.37 3.20 6.92
N GLN A 18 -12.54 3.47 5.62
CA GLN A 18 -13.81 3.19 4.92
C GLN A 18 -14.15 1.70 4.88
N ARG A 19 -13.14 0.84 4.94
CA ARG A 19 -13.28 -0.63 4.93
C ARG A 19 -13.22 -1.27 6.31
N ASP A 20 -12.99 -0.49 7.36
CA ASP A 20 -12.77 -0.99 8.72
C ASP A 20 -11.61 -2.01 8.81
N ILE A 21 -10.51 -1.71 8.13
CA ILE A 21 -9.31 -2.55 8.10
C ILE A 21 -8.16 -1.81 8.80
N ASP A 22 -7.58 -2.41 9.83
CA ASP A 22 -6.36 -1.92 10.47
C ASP A 22 -5.08 -2.36 9.70
N THR A 23 -3.94 -1.75 10.05
CA THR A 23 -2.67 -2.01 9.36
C THR A 23 -2.20 -3.47 9.46
N PHE A 24 -2.42 -4.13 10.60
CA PHE A 24 -2.01 -5.53 10.75
C PHE A 24 -2.86 -6.45 9.90
N THR A 25 -4.18 -6.21 9.87
CA THR A 25 -5.10 -6.95 9.00
C THR A 25 -4.73 -6.75 7.52
N LEU A 26 -4.44 -5.52 7.10
CA LEU A 26 -3.99 -5.23 5.73
C LEU A 26 -2.67 -5.95 5.40
N ALA A 27 -1.68 -5.89 6.30
CA ALA A 27 -0.38 -6.55 6.11
C ALA A 27 -0.52 -8.07 6.00
N LYS A 28 -1.40 -8.67 6.81
CA LYS A 28 -1.69 -10.10 6.74
C LYS A 28 -2.33 -10.50 5.41
N ILE A 29 -3.35 -9.76 4.95
CA ILE A 29 -4.00 -10.03 3.66
C ILE A 29 -2.99 -9.90 2.51
N ALA A 30 -2.14 -8.87 2.54
CA ALA A 30 -1.11 -8.66 1.53
C ALA A 30 -0.09 -9.80 1.51
N GLU A 31 0.41 -10.24 2.67
CA GLU A 31 1.34 -11.36 2.76
C GLU A 31 0.73 -12.66 2.20
N GLU A 32 -0.49 -13.01 2.62
CA GLU A 32 -1.19 -14.21 2.16
C GLU A 32 -1.45 -14.17 0.63
N THR A 33 -1.85 -13.00 0.12
CA THR A 33 -2.10 -12.80 -1.32
C THR A 33 -0.80 -12.86 -2.13
N TYR A 34 0.27 -12.24 -1.63
CA TYR A 34 1.57 -12.23 -2.29
C TYR A 34 2.20 -13.62 -2.32
N ALA A 35 2.16 -14.35 -1.20
CA ALA A 35 2.69 -15.71 -1.11
C ALA A 35 1.95 -16.71 -2.02
N ALA A 36 0.64 -16.49 -2.26
CA ALA A 36 -0.11 -17.31 -3.21
C ALA A 36 0.35 -17.11 -4.67
N ALA A 37 0.85 -15.91 -5.01
CA ALA A 37 1.37 -15.58 -6.33
C ALA A 37 2.87 -15.88 -6.48
N HIS A 38 3.62 -15.90 -5.37
CA HIS A 38 5.07 -16.03 -5.33
C HIS A 38 5.51 -17.18 -4.42
N ALA A 39 5.97 -18.28 -5.02
CA ALA A 39 6.36 -19.48 -4.28
C ALA A 39 7.70 -19.38 -3.53
N ASP A 40 8.53 -18.35 -3.79
CA ASP A 40 9.94 -18.27 -3.36
C ASP A 40 10.35 -16.88 -2.79
N GLY A 41 9.40 -16.07 -2.33
CA GLY A 41 9.69 -14.68 -1.92
C GLY A 41 10.45 -14.54 -0.59
N ASP A 42 11.66 -13.99 -0.63
CA ASP A 42 12.42 -13.47 0.54
C ASP A 42 11.96 -12.06 0.98
N LEU A 43 10.90 -11.54 0.33
CA LEU A 43 10.37 -10.21 0.62
C LEU A 43 9.53 -10.23 1.90
N ASP A 44 9.90 -9.43 2.90
CA ASP A 44 9.06 -9.17 4.06
C ASP A 44 7.89 -8.24 3.67
N VAL A 45 6.84 -8.85 3.12
CA VAL A 45 5.64 -8.14 2.64
C VAL A 45 5.00 -7.31 3.74
N ARG A 46 5.01 -7.79 4.99
CA ARG A 46 4.43 -7.05 6.10
C ARG A 46 5.19 -5.76 6.32
N GLN A 47 6.54 -5.82 6.39
CA GLN A 47 7.38 -4.64 6.53
C GLN A 47 7.14 -3.63 5.38
N GLU A 48 7.03 -4.12 4.15
CA GLU A 48 6.77 -3.26 2.98
C GLU A 48 5.39 -2.59 3.05
N VAL A 49 4.36 -3.27 3.54
CA VAL A 49 3.04 -2.65 3.76
C VAL A 49 3.13 -1.50 4.77
N PHE A 50 3.89 -1.66 5.86
CA PHE A 50 4.13 -0.56 6.80
C PHE A 50 4.81 0.64 6.12
N LYS A 51 5.83 0.41 5.29
CA LYS A 51 6.48 1.48 4.51
C LYS A 51 5.53 2.15 3.52
N VAL A 52 4.65 1.39 2.88
CA VAL A 52 3.64 1.94 1.95
C VAL A 52 2.70 2.91 2.68
N ILE A 53 2.28 2.58 3.90
CA ILE A 53 1.35 3.39 4.70
C ILE A 53 2.07 4.54 5.44
N ASP A 54 3.35 4.41 5.72
CA ASP A 54 4.14 5.45 6.38
C ASP A 54 4.38 6.63 5.43
N GLU A 55 4.03 7.85 5.87
CA GLU A 55 4.27 9.08 5.10
C GLU A 55 5.74 9.52 5.09
N TYR A 56 6.57 8.96 5.97
CA TYR A 56 8.00 9.28 6.09
C TYR A 56 8.91 8.25 5.44
N ALA A 57 8.37 7.14 4.94
CA ALA A 57 9.18 6.16 4.21
C ALA A 57 9.78 6.80 2.96
N SER A 58 11.11 6.70 2.85
CA SER A 58 11.88 7.26 1.73
C SER A 58 11.63 6.52 0.42
N GLU A 59 11.28 5.24 0.51
CA GLU A 59 11.10 4.34 -0.62
C GLU A 59 9.92 3.41 -0.36
N VAL A 60 9.22 3.03 -1.43
CA VAL A 60 8.13 2.06 -1.40
C VAL A 60 8.34 1.03 -2.50
N ASN A 61 8.12 -0.24 -2.18
CA ASN A 61 8.01 -1.27 -3.20
C ASN A 61 6.71 -1.06 -3.99
N LEU A 62 6.82 -0.80 -5.31
CA LEU A 62 5.67 -0.49 -6.17
C LEU A 62 4.72 -1.67 -6.35
N GLU A 63 5.23 -2.90 -6.29
CA GLU A 63 4.40 -4.11 -6.35
C GLU A 63 3.53 -4.24 -5.09
N ILE A 64 4.13 -3.99 -3.92
CA ILE A 64 3.37 -3.99 -2.66
C ILE A 64 2.40 -2.81 -2.59
N LEU A 65 2.77 -1.66 -3.15
CA LEU A 65 1.85 -0.54 -3.30
C LEU A 65 0.64 -0.90 -4.16
N ASP A 66 0.85 -1.50 -5.32
CA ASP A 66 -0.23 -1.93 -6.21
C ASP A 66 -1.12 -2.98 -5.51
N LEU A 67 -0.53 -3.95 -4.85
CA LEU A 67 -1.24 -4.96 -4.07
C LEU A 67 -2.11 -4.33 -2.96
N VAL A 68 -1.57 -3.39 -2.19
CA VAL A 68 -2.32 -2.65 -1.16
C VAL A 68 -3.47 -1.87 -1.79
N CYS A 69 -3.24 -1.22 -2.93
CA CYS A 69 -4.28 -0.51 -3.68
C CYS A 69 -5.41 -1.45 -4.11
N GLN A 70 -5.07 -2.63 -4.65
CA GLN A 70 -6.04 -3.66 -5.03
C GLN A 70 -6.85 -4.17 -3.83
N ILE A 71 -6.19 -4.50 -2.71
CA ILE A 71 -6.84 -4.97 -1.48
C ILE A 71 -7.81 -3.92 -0.94
N LEU A 72 -7.42 -2.64 -0.98
CA LEU A 72 -8.25 -1.53 -0.53
C LEU A 72 -9.25 -1.07 -1.60
N GLY A 73 -9.27 -1.68 -2.79
CA GLY A 73 -10.07 -1.24 -3.94
C GLY A 73 -9.89 0.25 -4.25
N SER A 74 -8.70 0.77 -4.00
CA SER A 74 -8.29 2.14 -4.26
C SER A 74 -7.51 2.16 -5.55
N SER A 75 -7.88 3.01 -6.50
CA SER A 75 -7.06 3.25 -7.69
C SER A 75 -6.21 4.49 -7.46
N VAL A 76 -4.91 4.31 -7.28
CA VAL A 76 -3.93 5.41 -7.39
C VAL A 76 -3.55 5.50 -8.86
N LYS A 77 -3.84 6.63 -9.52
CA LYS A 77 -3.53 6.86 -10.94
C LYS A 77 -2.25 7.67 -11.04
N PHE A 78 -1.23 7.16 -11.74
CA PHE A 78 0.03 7.87 -11.94
C PHE A 78 0.01 8.70 -13.26
N GLY A 79 0.05 10.04 -13.16
CA GLY A 79 0.20 11.09 -14.20
C GLY A 79 -0.95 11.21 -15.22
N ASP A 80 -1.23 12.32 -15.94
CA ASP A 80 -0.91 13.77 -15.85
C ASP A 80 -2.24 14.59 -15.88
N ASP A 81 -3.34 14.00 -15.42
CA ASP A 81 -4.64 14.70 -15.23
C ASP A 81 -5.40 14.15 -14.01
N GLY A 82 -4.67 13.61 -13.03
CA GLY A 82 -5.27 12.95 -11.86
C GLY A 82 -4.27 12.42 -10.85
N ASP A 83 -3.35 13.29 -10.43
CA ASP A 83 -2.47 13.27 -9.24
C ASP A 83 -2.04 11.89 -8.69
N PHE A 84 -1.00 11.32 -9.31
CA PHE A 84 0.11 10.58 -8.67
C PHE A 84 1.32 10.50 -9.60
#